data_AF-A0A7C0ZRF5-F1
#
_entry.id   AF-A0A7C0ZRF5-F1
#
_cell.length_a   1.000
_cell.length_b   1.000
_cell.length_c   1.000
_cell.angle_alpha   90.00
_cell.angle_beta   90.00
_cell.angle_gamma   90.00
#
_symmetry.space_group_name_H-M   'P 1'
#
loop_
_entity.id
_entity.type
_entity.pdbx_description
1 polymer ?
#
loop_
_entity_poly.entity_id
_entity_poly.type
_entity_poly.pdbx_seq_one_letter_code
_entity_poly.pdbx_strand_id
1 'polypeptide(L)'
;MECKYRSGLNNGMLEWTYPKQLGRYRKFAQERKMPVYIVIGLDGDDDAPDRMFNIPLEEAKYPKLYPSVFNRFERPPEKSFFWKNGKLY
;
A
#
# COMPACT_ATOMS: atom_id res chain seq x y z
N MET A 1 5.44 8.33 0.63
CA MET A 1 4.32 7.49 0.18
C MET A 1 4.77 6.78 -1.09
N GLU A 2 4.32 5.56 -1.32
CA GLU A 2 4.47 4.84 -2.59
C GLU A 2 3.08 4.58 -3.18
N CYS A 3 2.86 4.92 -4.45
CA CYS A 3 1.60 4.67 -5.16
C CYS A 3 1.75 3.54 -6.19
N LYS A 4 0.77 2.63 -6.22
CA LYS A 4 0.73 1.48 -7.12
C LYS A 4 -0.70 1.19 -7.59
N TYR A 5 -0.79 0.42 -8.67
CA TYR A 5 -2.03 -0.18 -9.15
C TYR A 5 -1.76 -1.64 -9.54
N ARG A 6 -2.76 -2.50 -9.35
CA ARG A 6 -2.79 -3.88 -9.84
C ARG A 6 -4.17 -4.18 -10.40
N SER A 7 -4.24 -4.72 -11.60
CA SER A 7 -5.48 -5.17 -12.21
C SER A 7 -6.05 -6.46 -11.62
N GLY A 8 -5.41 -7.01 -10.58
CA GLY A 8 -5.84 -8.25 -9.94
C GLY A 8 -4.84 -8.79 -8.94
N LEU A 9 -5.25 -9.86 -8.26
CA LEU A 9 -4.43 -10.60 -7.32
C LEU A 9 -3.56 -11.65 -8.04
N ASN A 10 -2.33 -11.84 -7.56
CA ASN A 10 -1.45 -12.93 -7.99
C ASN A 10 -1.54 -14.07 -6.98
N ASN A 11 -2.05 -15.24 -7.40
CA ASN A 11 -2.28 -16.40 -6.53
C ASN A 11 -3.07 -16.04 -5.26
N GLY A 12 -4.12 -15.23 -5.43
CA GLY A 12 -4.97 -14.78 -4.32
C GLY A 12 -4.33 -13.77 -3.36
N MET A 13 -3.14 -13.25 -3.69
CA MET A 13 -2.42 -12.27 -2.88
C MET A 13 -2.16 -10.97 -3.63
N LEU A 14 -2.09 -9.87 -2.89
CA LEU A 14 -1.74 -8.56 -3.41
C LEU A 14 -0.21 -8.43 -3.49
N GLU A 15 0.33 -8.51 -4.69
CA GLU A 15 1.76 -8.30 -4.95
C GLU A 15 2.08 -6.82 -5.17
N TRP A 16 2.39 -6.11 -4.08
CA TRP A 16 2.60 -4.67 -4.12
C TRP A 16 4.03 -4.27 -4.48
N THR A 17 5.02 -5.15 -4.28
CA THR A 17 6.44 -4.87 -4.58
C THR A 17 7.25 -6.16 -4.79
N TYR A 18 8.57 -6.04 -4.83
CA TYR A 18 9.56 -7.12 -4.86
C TYR A 18 10.62 -6.92 -3.76
N PRO A 19 11.37 -7.97 -3.33
CA PRO A 19 12.22 -7.92 -2.13
C PRO A 19 13.22 -6.76 -2.07
N LYS A 20 13.90 -6.44 -3.20
CA LYS A 20 14.89 -5.35 -3.25
C LYS A 20 14.26 -3.98 -3.00
N GLN A 21 13.06 -3.74 -3.52
CA GLN A 21 12.35 -2.47 -3.33
C GLN A 21 11.78 -2.36 -1.91
N LEU A 22 11.24 -3.45 -1.35
CA LEU A 22 10.88 -3.52 0.07
C LEU A 22 12.05 -3.16 1.00
N GLY A 23 13.25 -3.69 0.72
CA GLY A 23 14.46 -3.37 1.48
C GLY A 23 14.80 -1.87 1.46
N ARG A 24 14.64 -1.20 0.32
CA ARG A 24 14.84 0.25 0.18
C ARG A 24 13.85 1.05 1.02
N TYR A 25 12.57 0.68 1.00
CA TYR A 25 11.55 1.37 1.80
C TYR A 25 11.77 1.21 3.29
N ARG A 26 12.18 0.02 3.75
CA ARG A 26 12.53 -0.22 5.16
C ARG A 26 13.72 0.63 5.59
N LYS A 27 14.80 0.61 4.79
CA LYS A 27 15.99 1.42 5.05
C LYS A 27 15.63 2.91 5.13
N PHE A 28 14.87 3.41 4.16
CA PHE A 28 14.40 4.80 4.16
C PHE A 28 13.58 5.14 5.41
N ALA A 29 12.61 4.32 5.77
CA ALA A 29 11.75 4.55 6.93
C ALA A 29 12.57 4.62 8.24
N GLN A 30 13.56 3.74 8.38
CA GLN A 30 14.46 3.69 9.53
C GLN A 30 15.40 4.91 9.59
N GLU A 31 16.09 5.23 8.49
CA GLU A 31 17.06 6.33 8.43
C GLU A 31 16.40 7.69 8.62
N ARG A 32 15.20 7.88 8.04
CA ARG A 32 14.47 9.14 8.11
C ARG A 32 13.58 9.24 9.34
N LYS A 33 13.36 8.15 10.08
CA LYS A 33 12.38 8.08 11.18
C LYS A 33 11.00 8.57 10.74
N MET A 34 10.61 8.22 9.51
CA MET A 34 9.35 8.63 8.89
C MET A 34 8.54 7.41 8.47
N PRO A 35 7.23 7.37 8.74
CA PRO A 35 6.41 6.25 8.32
C PRO A 35 6.24 6.27 6.80
N VAL A 36 6.26 5.08 6.20
CA VAL A 36 6.01 4.88 4.77
C VAL A 36 4.65 4.23 4.64
N TYR A 37 3.87 4.72 3.68
CA TYR A 37 2.55 4.21 3.33
C TYR A 37 2.56 3.74 1.88
N ILE A 38 1.95 2.58 1.65
CA ILE A 38 1.68 1.99 0.35
C ILE A 38 0.23 2.29 0.02
N VAL A 39 0.02 3.18 -0.94
CA VAL A 39 -1.29 3.44 -1.55
C VAL A 39 -1.40 2.56 -2.79
N ILE A 40 -2.39 1.68 -2.82
CA ILE A 40 -2.53 0.73 -3.92
C ILE A 40 -3.98 0.58 -4.34
N GLY A 41 -4.23 0.83 -5.64
CA GLY A 41 -5.47 0.46 -6.32
C GLY A 41 -5.46 -1.00 -6.74
N LEU A 42 -6.61 -1.66 -6.66
CA LEU A 42 -6.83 -3.04 -7.05
C LEU A 42 -8.12 -3.16 -7.89
N ASP A 43 -8.04 -3.91 -8.99
CA ASP A 43 -9.11 -4.09 -9.96
C ASP A 43 -9.56 -2.74 -10.58
N GLY A 44 -10.56 -2.73 -11.45
CA GLY A 44 -10.96 -1.54 -12.23
C GLY A 44 -9.84 -1.03 -13.15
N ASP A 45 -9.79 0.28 -13.37
CA ASP A 45 -8.77 0.97 -14.18
C ASP A 45 -7.72 1.66 -13.29
N ASP A 46 -6.59 2.06 -13.86
CA ASP A 46 -5.49 2.65 -13.09
C ASP A 46 -5.79 4.05 -12.54
N ASP A 47 -6.66 4.80 -13.23
CA ASP A 47 -7.21 6.08 -12.80
C ASP A 47 -8.50 5.96 -11.98
N ALA A 48 -9.22 4.84 -12.10
CA ALA A 48 -10.46 4.54 -11.39
C ALA A 48 -10.47 3.09 -10.86
N PRO A 49 -9.68 2.76 -9.83
CA PRO A 49 -9.63 1.40 -9.30
C PRO A 49 -10.89 1.09 -8.50
N ASP A 50 -11.40 -0.14 -8.62
CA ASP A 50 -12.60 -0.57 -7.89
C ASP A 50 -12.39 -0.52 -6.37
N ARG A 51 -11.15 -0.83 -5.94
CA ARG A 51 -10.75 -0.87 -4.53
C ARG A 51 -9.44 -0.14 -4.32
N MET A 52 -9.30 0.54 -3.19
CA MET A 52 -8.09 1.27 -2.85
C MET A 52 -7.69 1.01 -1.40
N PHE A 53 -6.40 0.85 -1.15
CA PHE A 53 -5.87 0.58 0.19
C PHE A 53 -4.78 1.59 0.55
N ASN A 54 -4.73 1.97 1.83
CA ASN A 54 -3.68 2.80 2.42
C ASN A 54 -2.97 2.01 3.52
N ILE A 55 -1.95 1.24 3.14
CA ILE A 55 -1.31 0.24 3.99
C ILE A 55 -0.01 0.81 4.58
N PRO A 56 0.15 0.88 5.91
CA PRO A 56 1.44 1.21 6.53
C PRO A 56 2.52 0.18 6.18
N LEU A 57 3.75 0.60 5.93
CA LEU A 57 4.88 -0.29 5.64
C LEU A 57 5.13 -1.32 6.76
N GLU A 58 4.83 -0.95 8.00
CA GLU A 58 4.95 -1.82 9.18
C GLU A 58 4.05 -3.06 9.09
N GLU A 59 2.91 -2.93 8.38
CA GLU A 59 1.92 -3.98 8.13
C GLU A 59 2.24 -4.74 6.84
N ALA A 60 2.79 -4.05 5.83
CA ALA A 60 3.24 -4.62 4.56
C ALA A 60 4.59 -5.36 4.66
N LYS A 61 4.68 -6.36 5.54
CA LYS A 61 5.95 -7.06 5.87
C LYS A 61 6.53 -7.91 4.75
N TYR A 62 5.72 -8.29 3.76
CA TYR A 62 6.14 -9.14 2.65
C TYR A 62 5.75 -8.52 1.31
N PRO A 63 6.46 -8.83 0.21
CA PRO A 63 6.11 -8.31 -1.11
C PRO A 63 4.71 -8.69 -1.60
N LYS A 64 4.17 -9.80 -1.08
CA LYS A 64 2.83 -10.31 -1.33
C LYS A 64 2.04 -10.31 -0.02
N LEU A 65 0.81 -9.82 -0.04
CA LEU A 65 -0.05 -9.72 1.14
C LEU A 65 -1.33 -10.54 0.93
N TYR A 66 -1.72 -11.32 1.95
CA TYR A 66 -3.02 -11.96 1.96
C TYR A 66 -4.15 -10.94 2.12
N PRO A 67 -5.35 -11.20 1.56
CA PRO A 67 -6.53 -10.35 1.76
C PRO A 67 -6.83 -10.03 3.22
N SER A 68 -6.63 -10.99 4.13
CA SER A 68 -6.78 -10.79 5.58
C SER A 68 -5.88 -9.69 6.16
N VAL A 69 -4.75 -9.38 5.51
CA VAL A 69 -3.84 -8.30 5.90
C VAL A 69 -4.31 -6.98 5.31
N PHE A 70 -4.47 -6.89 3.99
CA PHE A 70 -4.68 -5.59 3.33
C PHE A 70 -6.13 -5.08 3.39
N ASN A 71 -7.14 -5.95 3.49
CA ASN A 71 -8.55 -5.54 3.54
C ASN A 71 -8.87 -4.64 4.74
N ARG A 72 -8.07 -4.70 5.81
CA ARG A 72 -8.23 -3.85 7.01
C ARG A 72 -7.88 -2.38 6.76
N PHE A 73 -7.23 -2.09 5.62
CA PHE A 73 -6.74 -0.77 5.23
C PHE A 73 -7.48 -0.22 4.01
N GLU A 74 -8.62 -0.81 3.65
CA GLU A 74 -9.44 -0.37 2.54
C GLU A 74 -10.01 1.02 2.81
N ARG A 75 -10.03 1.83 1.75
CA ARG A 75 -10.60 3.17 1.74
C ARG A 75 -11.36 3.41 0.44
N PRO A 76 -12.34 4.33 0.43
CA PRO A 76 -12.96 4.77 -0.80
C PRO A 76 -11.93 5.43 -1.74
N PRO A 77 -11.85 5.02 -3.03
CA PRO A 77 -10.96 5.61 -4.02
C PRO A 77 -11.16 7.13 -4.21
N GLU A 78 -12.41 7.58 -4.17
CA GLU A 78 -12.81 8.98 -4.42
C GLU A 78 -12.46 9.95 -3.28
N LYS A 79 -12.08 9.44 -2.11
CA LYS A 79 -11.73 10.31 -0.99
C LYS A 79 -10.31 10.82 -1.16
N SER A 80 -10.08 12.10 -0.87
CA SER A 80 -8.74 12.67 -0.81
C SER A 80 -7.92 12.12 0.36
N PHE A 81 -6.59 12.12 0.22
CA PHE A 81 -5.66 11.76 1.29
C PHE A 81 -5.37 12.97 2.18
N PHE A 82 -5.28 12.75 3.49
CA PHE A 82 -4.94 13.81 4.44
C PHE A 82 -3.80 13.38 5.37
N TRP A 83 -2.79 14.24 5.51
CA TRP A 83 -1.70 14.04 6.46
C TRP A 83 -2.00 14.76 7.77
N LYS A 84 -2.07 14.01 8.88
CA LYS A 84 -2.32 14.58 10.21
C LYS A 84 -1.56 13.78 11.27
N ASN A 85 -0.84 14.49 12.14
CA ASN A 85 -0.13 13.91 13.29
C ASN A 85 0.78 12.71 12.93
N GLY A 86 1.51 12.82 11.82
CA GLY A 86 2.42 11.77 11.36
C GLY A 86 1.74 10.55 10.74
N LYS A 87 0.42 10.61 10.49
CA LYS A 87 -0.35 9.55 9.85
C LYS A 87 -1.01 10.05 8.57
N LEU A 88 -1.04 9.16 7.58
CA LEU A 88 -1.76 9.36 6.34
C LEU A 88 -3.15 8.70 6.46
N TYR A 89 -4.20 9.46 6.22
CA TYR A 89 -5.60 9.01 6.23
C TYR A 89 -6.13 8.87 4.82
#